data_AF-A0A2G2Y2K5-F1
#
_entry.id   AF-A0A2G2Y2K5-F1
#
_cell.length_a   1.000
_cell.length_b   1.000
_cell.length_c   1.000
_cell.angle_alpha   90.00
_cell.angle_beta   90.00
_cell.angle_gamma   90.00
#
_symmetry.space_group_name_H-M   'P 1'
#
loop_
_entity.id
_entity.type
_entity.pdbx_description
1 polymer ?
#
loop_
_entity_poly.entity_id
_entity_poly.type
_entity_poly.pdbx_seq_one_letter_code
_entity_poly.pdbx_strand_id
1 'polypeptide(L)'
;MLNPYVLSADPCGSSTGSAISVAANMVSLSIGTETRGSILCPASSNAVVGIKPTVGLTSRAGVIPITPRQDTVGPIGRTVADAVHVLDAIVGFDHNDAAATGAAAKFVPPGGYTQFLKIDGLKGKRIGIVREPFFNFTNNHALAHTFEKHLQTLRQQGAVFVDNVNIANLDIILDFNLSGEAIAVLAEFKIALSAYLKELVDSPVRSLEDVIIFNQKNPELEMLKDFGQDIFLAAEAINGIEETELNALRNLSRLTKEGYVKFMK
;
A
#
# COMPACT_ATOMS: atom_id res chain seq x y z
N MET A 1 4.82 16.97 8.54
CA MET A 1 4.99 17.16 7.08
C MET A 1 3.74 17.86 6.55
N LEU A 2 3.86 18.76 5.56
CA LEU A 2 2.73 19.57 5.06
C LEU A 2 2.42 19.22 3.61
N ASN A 3 1.13 19.20 3.24
CA ASN A 3 0.69 19.01 1.86
C ASN A 3 1.06 20.25 1.01
N PRO A 4 1.73 20.10 -0.16
CA PRO A 4 2.25 21.23 -0.94
C PRO A 4 1.16 22.01 -1.68
N TYR A 5 -0.06 21.49 -1.80
CA TYR A 5 -1.19 22.18 -2.44
C TYR A 5 -2.02 22.97 -1.43
N VAL A 6 -2.24 22.42 -0.24
CA VAL A 6 -2.99 23.05 0.85
C VAL A 6 -2.29 22.71 2.16
N LEU A 7 -1.54 23.64 2.74
CA LEU A 7 -0.68 23.38 3.90
C LEU A 7 -1.43 22.82 5.12
N SER A 8 -2.73 23.11 5.25
CA SER A 8 -3.59 22.60 6.33
C SER A 8 -4.26 21.25 6.02
N ALA A 9 -4.12 20.73 4.80
CA ALA A 9 -4.67 19.43 4.41
C ALA A 9 -3.73 18.29 4.85
N ASP A 10 -4.31 17.14 5.17
CA ASP A 10 -3.57 15.93 5.46
C ASP A 10 -2.86 15.43 4.18
N PRO A 11 -1.53 15.28 4.17
CA PRO A 11 -0.81 14.69 3.04
C PRO A 11 -0.93 13.15 2.98
N CYS A 12 -1.64 12.52 3.92
CA CYS A 12 -1.72 11.09 4.15
C CYS A 12 -0.34 10.44 4.36
N GLY A 13 -0.26 9.12 4.47
CA GLY A 13 0.97 8.39 4.74
C GLY A 13 0.80 6.88 4.59
N SER A 14 1.84 6.08 4.88
CA SER A 14 3.11 6.46 5.52
C SER A 14 4.21 6.97 4.57
N SER A 15 4.11 6.80 3.25
CA SER A 15 5.09 7.35 2.27
C SER A 15 4.91 8.85 2.01
N THR A 16 4.63 9.63 3.06
CA THR A 16 4.28 11.04 3.02
C THR A 16 5.37 11.89 2.38
N GLY A 17 6.62 11.74 2.84
CA GLY A 17 7.76 12.49 2.33
C GLY A 17 8.04 12.19 0.85
N SER A 18 7.94 10.92 0.44
CA SER A 18 8.12 10.49 -0.95
C SER A 18 7.12 11.20 -1.87
N ALA A 19 5.83 11.18 -1.55
CA ALA A 19 4.81 11.86 -2.35
C ALA A 19 4.99 13.38 -2.40
N ILE A 20 5.24 14.03 -1.24
CA ILE A 20 5.46 15.48 -1.16
C ILE A 20 6.69 15.88 -1.98
N SER A 21 7.79 15.14 -1.88
CA SER A 21 9.05 15.48 -2.58
C SER A 21 8.89 15.47 -4.11
N VAL A 22 8.08 14.55 -4.64
CA VAL A 22 7.77 14.47 -6.07
C VAL A 22 6.84 15.60 -6.49
N ALA A 23 5.79 15.86 -5.69
CA ALA A 23 4.79 16.90 -5.93
C ALA A 23 5.41 18.30 -5.93
N ALA A 24 6.30 18.57 -4.97
CA ALA A 24 7.01 19.84 -4.82
C ALA A 24 8.24 19.96 -5.75
N ASN A 25 8.46 19.01 -6.68
CA ASN A 25 9.62 18.97 -7.58
C ASN A 25 10.98 19.00 -6.87
N MET A 26 11.07 18.47 -5.65
CA MET A 26 12.34 18.31 -4.95
C MET A 26 13.17 17.15 -5.53
N VAL A 27 12.48 16.16 -6.09
CA VAL A 27 13.07 15.01 -6.79
C VAL A 27 12.29 14.71 -8.08
N SER A 28 12.95 14.04 -9.02
CA SER A 28 12.28 13.54 -10.24
C SER A 28 11.31 12.40 -9.94
N LEU A 29 11.73 11.49 -9.05
CA LEU A 29 11.11 10.22 -8.73
C LEU A 29 11.36 9.89 -7.27
N SER A 30 10.48 9.13 -6.63
CA SER A 30 10.72 8.57 -5.30
C SER A 30 10.18 7.14 -5.20
N ILE A 31 10.50 6.48 -4.08
CA ILE A 31 10.02 5.15 -3.74
C ILE A 31 9.18 5.27 -2.46
N GLY A 32 8.09 4.52 -2.42
CA GLY A 32 7.29 4.32 -1.22
C GLY A 32 7.15 2.83 -0.90
N THR A 33 6.61 2.55 0.28
CA THR A 33 6.23 1.20 0.69
C THR A 33 4.75 1.19 1.04
N GLU A 34 4.07 0.07 0.78
CA GLU A 34 2.67 -0.09 1.11
C GLU A 34 2.37 -1.45 1.71
N THR A 35 1.82 -1.40 2.93
CA THR A 35 1.06 -2.47 3.57
C THR A 35 -0.42 -2.32 3.20
N ARG A 36 -0.99 -1.13 3.44
CA ARG A 36 -2.39 -0.79 3.21
C ARG A 36 -2.54 0.70 2.95
N GLY A 37 -2.54 1.11 1.68
CA GLY A 37 -2.71 2.51 1.25
C GLY A 37 -1.46 3.40 1.34
N SER A 38 -0.35 2.98 1.95
CA SER A 38 0.81 3.84 2.20
C SER A 38 1.60 4.34 0.98
N ILE A 39 1.31 3.87 -0.24
CA ILE A 39 1.75 4.47 -1.51
C ILE A 39 0.58 5.23 -2.13
N LEU A 40 -0.58 4.58 -2.27
CA LEU A 40 -1.73 5.12 -3.03
C LEU A 40 -2.37 6.34 -2.35
N CYS A 41 -2.51 6.32 -1.03
CA CYS A 41 -3.13 7.40 -0.27
C CYS A 41 -2.30 8.69 -0.28
N PRO A 42 -0.99 8.68 0.05
CA PRO A 42 -0.17 9.89 -0.06
C PRO A 42 0.01 10.32 -1.52
N ALA A 43 0.08 9.40 -2.49
CA ALA A 43 0.15 9.79 -3.90
C ALA A 43 -1.12 10.56 -4.35
N SER A 44 -2.30 10.02 -4.01
CA SER A 44 -3.60 10.67 -4.29
C SER A 44 -3.71 12.04 -3.61
N SER A 45 -3.38 12.12 -2.32
CA SER A 45 -3.52 13.34 -1.51
C SER A 45 -2.57 14.47 -1.95
N ASN A 46 -1.45 14.12 -2.57
CA ASN A 46 -0.45 15.09 -3.05
C ASN A 46 -0.40 15.15 -4.60
N ALA A 47 -1.46 14.72 -5.29
CA ALA A 47 -1.63 14.82 -6.75
C ALA A 47 -0.45 14.29 -7.58
N VAL A 48 0.11 13.15 -7.18
CA VAL A 48 1.16 12.41 -7.92
C VAL A 48 0.72 10.98 -8.22
N VAL A 49 1.44 10.30 -9.11
CA VAL A 49 1.18 8.89 -9.45
C VAL A 49 1.95 8.00 -8.48
N GLY A 50 1.25 7.08 -7.83
CA GLY A 50 1.84 5.98 -7.06
C GLY A 50 1.42 4.64 -7.64
N ILE A 51 2.35 3.69 -7.76
CA ILE A 51 2.06 2.31 -8.16
C ILE A 51 2.34 1.40 -6.99
N LYS A 52 1.31 0.71 -6.50
CA LYS A 52 1.44 -0.40 -5.57
C LYS A 52 1.48 -1.72 -6.36
N PRO A 53 2.64 -2.37 -6.54
CA PRO A 53 2.69 -3.58 -7.35
C PRO A 53 2.08 -4.79 -6.62
N THR A 54 2.00 -5.92 -7.34
CA THR A 54 1.72 -7.23 -6.73
C THR A 54 2.83 -7.55 -5.72
N VAL A 55 2.45 -8.08 -4.56
CA VAL A 55 3.42 -8.49 -3.53
C VAL A 55 4.43 -9.48 -4.14
N GLY A 56 5.71 -9.20 -3.93
CA GLY A 56 6.83 -9.95 -4.50
C GLY A 56 7.29 -9.47 -5.88
N LEU A 57 6.56 -8.60 -6.59
CA LEU A 57 7.04 -8.13 -7.90
C LEU A 57 8.36 -7.34 -7.80
N THR A 58 8.51 -6.61 -6.70
CA THR A 58 9.71 -5.90 -6.28
C THR A 58 10.20 -6.51 -4.97
N SER A 59 11.52 -6.66 -4.80
CA SER A 59 12.09 -7.15 -3.55
C SER A 59 11.78 -6.23 -2.37
N ARG A 60 11.64 -6.83 -1.19
CA ARG A 60 11.49 -6.12 0.10
C ARG A 60 12.75 -6.25 0.96
N ALA A 61 13.80 -6.86 0.45
CA ALA A 61 15.06 -7.00 1.17
C ALA A 61 15.61 -5.62 1.59
N GLY A 62 16.05 -5.51 2.85
CA GLY A 62 16.57 -4.26 3.40
C GLY A 62 15.51 -3.22 3.81
N VAL A 63 14.22 -3.50 3.62
CA VAL A 63 13.11 -2.62 4.04
C VAL A 63 12.63 -3.03 5.43
N ILE A 64 12.43 -2.07 6.33
CA ILE A 64 11.81 -2.32 7.65
C ILE A 64 10.37 -2.82 7.42
N PRO A 65 10.03 -4.05 7.84
CA PRO A 65 8.75 -4.66 7.49
C PRO A 65 7.61 -4.29 8.45
N ILE A 66 6.38 -4.43 7.98
CA ILE A 66 5.15 -4.49 8.78
C ILE A 66 4.52 -5.87 8.63
N THR A 67 4.11 -6.26 7.42
CA THR A 67 3.65 -7.63 7.15
C THR A 67 4.13 -8.10 5.79
N PRO A 68 4.94 -9.17 5.74
CA PRO A 68 5.36 -9.79 4.49
C PRO A 68 4.20 -10.29 3.60
N ARG A 69 2.96 -10.32 4.09
CA ARG A 69 1.80 -10.70 3.27
C ARG A 69 1.34 -9.58 2.35
N GLN A 70 1.50 -8.33 2.78
CA GLN A 70 0.93 -7.16 2.09
C GLN A 70 2.01 -6.18 1.65
N ASP A 71 3.13 -6.13 2.35
CA ASP A 71 4.23 -5.20 2.09
C ASP A 71 4.75 -5.34 0.67
N THR A 72 4.90 -4.18 0.03
CA THR A 72 5.52 -4.06 -1.28
C THR A 72 6.18 -2.70 -1.43
N VAL A 73 7.17 -2.63 -2.31
CA VAL A 73 7.92 -1.41 -2.63
C VAL A 73 7.40 -0.91 -3.98
N GLY A 74 7.11 0.38 -4.10
CA GLY A 74 6.52 0.90 -5.33
C GLY A 74 6.97 2.31 -5.66
N PRO A 75 6.98 2.66 -6.95
CA PRO A 75 7.41 3.97 -7.40
C PRO A 75 6.33 5.03 -7.20
N ILE A 76 6.80 6.25 -6.94
CA ILE A 76 5.99 7.46 -6.95
C ILE A 76 6.64 8.47 -7.92
N GLY A 77 5.87 8.96 -8.87
CA GLY A 77 6.31 9.88 -9.92
C GLY A 77 5.23 10.91 -10.28
N ARG A 78 5.57 11.98 -10.99
CA ARG A 78 4.57 12.97 -11.44
C ARG A 78 3.72 12.45 -12.59
N THR A 79 4.26 11.52 -13.38
CA THR A 79 3.56 10.91 -14.50
C THR A 79 3.53 9.39 -14.39
N VAL A 80 2.62 8.76 -15.13
CA VAL A 80 2.56 7.29 -15.23
C VAL A 80 3.83 6.74 -15.90
N ALA A 81 4.37 7.44 -16.91
CA ALA A 81 5.60 7.04 -17.58
C ALA A 81 6.79 6.99 -16.60
N ASP A 82 6.95 8.06 -15.81
CA ASP A 82 7.96 8.16 -14.75
C ASP A 82 7.88 6.98 -13.77
N ALA A 83 6.69 6.73 -13.22
CA ALA A 83 6.50 5.64 -12.27
C ALA A 83 6.75 4.25 -12.91
N VAL A 84 6.33 4.03 -14.16
CA VAL A 84 6.53 2.77 -14.88
C VAL A 84 8.01 2.54 -15.20
N HIS A 85 8.77 3.56 -15.57
CA HIS A 85 10.21 3.43 -15.79
C HIS A 85 10.95 3.02 -14.51
N VAL A 86 10.54 3.54 -13.36
CA VAL A 86 11.10 3.09 -12.07
C VAL A 86 10.66 1.68 -11.75
N LEU A 87 9.38 1.33 -11.98
CA LEU A 87 8.92 -0.04 -11.79
C LEU A 87 9.78 -1.02 -12.58
N ASP A 88 10.02 -0.76 -13.87
CA ASP A 88 10.90 -1.59 -14.73
C ASP A 88 12.30 -1.77 -14.17
N ALA A 89 12.83 -0.76 -13.49
CA ALA A 89 14.17 -0.81 -12.90
C ALA A 89 14.25 -1.64 -11.61
N ILE A 90 13.14 -1.79 -10.86
CA ILE A 90 13.13 -2.40 -9.53
C ILE A 90 12.40 -3.76 -9.46
N VAL A 91 11.69 -4.16 -10.51
CA VAL A 91 11.06 -5.48 -10.58
C VAL A 91 12.08 -6.56 -10.88
N GLY A 92 11.91 -7.72 -10.26
CA GLY A 92 12.78 -8.86 -10.54
C GLY A 92 12.95 -9.82 -9.38
N PHE A 93 13.61 -10.94 -9.66
CA PHE A 93 13.99 -11.92 -8.66
C PHE A 93 15.09 -11.36 -7.76
N ASP A 94 14.94 -11.59 -6.45
CA ASP A 94 15.98 -11.32 -5.47
C ASP A 94 16.12 -12.53 -4.54
N HIS A 95 17.34 -13.03 -4.39
CA HIS A 95 17.67 -14.12 -3.47
C HIS A 95 17.32 -13.82 -1.99
N ASN A 96 17.42 -12.55 -1.57
CA ASN A 96 17.09 -12.12 -0.22
C ASN A 96 15.58 -12.02 0.02
N ASP A 97 14.78 -12.15 -1.04
CA ASP A 97 13.32 -12.21 -1.00
C ASP A 97 12.80 -13.27 -1.97
N ALA A 98 13.48 -14.43 -2.00
CA ALA A 98 13.31 -15.42 -3.06
C ALA A 98 11.89 -16.01 -3.12
N ALA A 99 11.26 -16.19 -1.96
CA ALA A 99 9.91 -16.76 -1.90
C ALA A 99 8.86 -15.86 -2.56
N ALA A 100 8.89 -14.55 -2.25
CA ALA A 100 7.92 -13.61 -2.81
C ALA A 100 8.25 -13.29 -4.28
N THR A 101 9.51 -12.98 -4.57
CA THR A 101 9.94 -12.60 -5.92
C THR A 101 9.90 -13.76 -6.90
N GLY A 102 10.20 -14.99 -6.46
CA GLY A 102 10.03 -16.20 -7.27
C GLY A 102 8.57 -16.46 -7.63
N ALA A 103 7.63 -16.30 -6.68
CA ALA A 103 6.20 -16.48 -6.94
C ALA A 103 5.62 -15.42 -7.89
N ALA A 104 6.15 -14.20 -7.85
CA ALA A 104 5.70 -13.07 -8.66
C ALA A 104 6.40 -12.95 -10.02
N ALA A 105 7.53 -13.63 -10.24
CA ALA A 105 8.33 -13.53 -11.47
C ALA A 105 7.53 -13.75 -12.76
N LYS A 106 6.50 -14.61 -12.71
CA LYS A 106 5.58 -14.87 -13.84
C LYS A 106 4.77 -13.65 -14.29
N PHE A 107 4.69 -12.60 -13.47
CA PHE A 107 3.97 -11.37 -13.77
C PHE A 107 4.87 -10.29 -14.38
N VAL A 108 6.20 -10.51 -14.44
CA VAL A 108 7.14 -9.61 -15.10
C VAL A 108 7.12 -9.91 -16.61
N PRO A 109 6.66 -8.96 -17.45
CA PRO A 109 6.55 -9.18 -18.89
C PRO A 109 7.94 -9.22 -19.55
N PRO A 110 8.16 -10.08 -20.56
CA PRO A 110 9.34 -9.97 -21.41
C PRO A 110 9.37 -8.58 -22.07
N GLY A 111 10.46 -7.83 -21.87
CA GLY A 111 10.61 -6.47 -22.38
C GLY A 111 10.09 -5.35 -21.47
N GLY A 112 9.70 -5.65 -20.22
CA GLY A 112 9.33 -4.63 -19.21
C GLY A 112 7.93 -4.04 -19.38
N TYR A 113 7.46 -3.29 -18.40
CA TYR A 113 6.15 -2.63 -18.35
C TYR A 113 6.08 -1.37 -19.22
N THR A 114 7.20 -0.73 -19.55
CA THR A 114 7.24 0.43 -20.44
C THR A 114 6.58 0.18 -21.80
N GLN A 115 6.57 -1.07 -22.29
CA GLN A 115 5.86 -1.46 -23.51
C GLN A 115 4.33 -1.24 -23.46
N PHE A 116 3.77 -1.04 -22.26
CA PHE A 116 2.35 -0.80 -22.04
C PHE A 116 1.99 0.69 -21.93
N LEU A 117 2.95 1.61 -22.07
CA LEU A 117 2.71 3.05 -22.17
C LEU A 117 2.14 3.41 -23.54
N LYS A 118 0.86 3.09 -23.75
CA LYS A 118 0.13 3.29 -25.01
C LYS A 118 -0.92 4.39 -24.86
N ILE A 119 -0.87 5.38 -25.75
CA ILE A 119 -1.81 6.52 -25.73
C ILE A 119 -3.26 6.08 -25.91
N ASP A 120 -3.50 5.01 -26.65
CA ASP A 120 -4.81 4.42 -26.92
C ASP A 120 -5.09 3.19 -26.03
N GLY A 121 -4.32 3.01 -24.95
CA GLY A 121 -4.37 1.81 -24.09
C GLY A 121 -5.75 1.52 -23.48
N LEU A 122 -6.61 2.53 -23.36
CA LEU A 122 -7.99 2.42 -22.86
C LEU A 122 -8.99 1.90 -23.88
N LYS A 123 -8.69 1.93 -25.18
CA LYS A 123 -9.62 1.53 -26.24
C LYS A 123 -10.07 0.09 -26.05
N GLY A 124 -11.38 -0.09 -25.88
CA GLY A 124 -12.01 -1.39 -25.67
C GLY A 124 -11.81 -2.01 -24.27
N LYS A 125 -11.14 -1.31 -23.34
CA LYS A 125 -11.00 -1.80 -21.94
C LYS A 125 -12.33 -1.67 -21.21
N ARG A 126 -12.69 -2.72 -20.47
CA ARG A 126 -13.87 -2.75 -19.60
C ARG A 126 -13.43 -2.42 -18.18
N ILE A 127 -14.02 -1.39 -17.57
CA ILE A 127 -13.67 -0.91 -16.23
C ILE A 127 -14.91 -0.96 -15.36
N GLY A 128 -14.84 -1.70 -14.23
CA GLY A 128 -15.91 -1.73 -13.23
C GLY A 128 -15.79 -0.54 -12.28
N ILE A 129 -16.90 0.15 -12.01
CA ILE A 129 -16.95 1.25 -11.03
C ILE A 129 -17.65 0.75 -9.77
N VAL A 130 -16.89 0.57 -8.69
CA VAL A 130 -17.43 0.26 -7.38
C VAL A 130 -17.83 1.58 -6.72
N ARG A 131 -19.11 1.98 -6.81
CA ARG A 131 -19.57 3.26 -6.28
C ARG A 131 -19.61 3.26 -4.76
N GLU A 132 -20.30 2.32 -4.14
CA GLU A 132 -20.33 2.22 -2.67
C GLU A 132 -19.19 1.32 -2.17
N PRO A 133 -18.47 1.69 -1.09
CA PRO A 133 -18.62 2.92 -0.28
C PRO A 133 -17.75 4.11 -0.74
N PHE A 134 -17.05 4.01 -1.88
CA PHE A 134 -15.95 4.92 -2.23
C PHE A 134 -16.38 6.27 -2.84
N PHE A 135 -17.51 6.31 -3.54
CA PHE A 135 -17.92 7.42 -4.41
C PHE A 135 -19.37 7.85 -4.14
N ASN A 136 -19.72 7.99 -2.86
CA ASN A 136 -20.97 8.60 -2.42
C ASN A 136 -20.77 10.10 -2.16
N PHE A 137 -21.12 10.93 -3.14
CA PHE A 137 -20.94 12.38 -3.10
C PHE A 137 -22.23 13.15 -2.80
N THR A 138 -23.19 12.54 -2.11
CA THR A 138 -24.54 13.10 -1.83
C THR A 138 -24.51 14.54 -1.34
N ASN A 139 -23.47 14.94 -0.60
CA ASN A 139 -23.32 16.29 -0.04
C ASN A 139 -22.18 17.12 -0.66
N ASN A 140 -21.53 16.67 -1.74
CA ASN A 140 -20.42 17.40 -2.38
C ASN A 140 -20.52 17.41 -3.91
N HIS A 141 -21.32 18.36 -4.41
CA HIS A 141 -21.55 18.54 -5.85
C HIS A 141 -20.27 18.79 -6.66
N ALA A 142 -19.26 19.45 -6.08
CA ALA A 142 -17.99 19.71 -6.77
C ALA A 142 -17.18 18.42 -6.99
N LEU A 143 -17.10 17.55 -5.97
CA LEU A 143 -16.48 16.24 -6.11
C LEU A 143 -17.26 15.34 -7.08
N ALA A 144 -18.59 15.31 -6.96
CA ALA A 144 -19.45 14.55 -7.88
C ALA A 144 -19.21 14.95 -9.33
N HIS A 145 -19.19 16.26 -9.61
CA HIS A 145 -18.96 16.80 -10.95
C HIS A 145 -17.55 16.46 -11.47
N THR A 146 -16.53 16.59 -10.61
CA THR A 146 -15.14 16.27 -10.97
C THR A 146 -14.98 14.79 -11.29
N PHE A 147 -15.56 13.91 -10.48
CA PHE A 147 -15.52 12.47 -10.70
C PHE A 147 -16.20 12.08 -12.03
N GLU A 148 -17.41 12.60 -12.30
CA GLU A 148 -18.09 12.31 -13.57
C GLU A 148 -17.34 12.86 -14.79
N LYS A 149 -16.67 14.01 -14.66
CA LYS A 149 -15.79 14.54 -15.72
C LYS A 149 -14.61 13.59 -16.01
N HIS A 150 -14.02 12.98 -14.98
CA HIS A 150 -12.98 11.96 -15.18
C HIS A 150 -13.52 10.74 -15.93
N LEU A 151 -14.69 10.22 -15.55
CA LEU A 151 -15.32 9.10 -16.25
C LEU A 151 -15.64 9.45 -17.71
N GLN A 152 -16.15 10.65 -17.98
CA GLN A 152 -16.38 11.12 -19.35
C GLN A 152 -15.09 11.17 -20.17
N THR A 153 -14.00 11.67 -19.59
CA THR A 153 -12.68 11.69 -20.23
C THR A 153 -12.25 10.28 -20.61
N LEU A 154 -12.36 9.32 -19.69
CA LEU A 154 -12.00 7.92 -19.95
C LEU A 154 -12.90 7.25 -21.02
N ARG A 155 -14.20 7.56 -21.04
CA ARG A 155 -15.12 7.10 -22.11
C ARG A 155 -14.72 7.65 -23.48
N GLN A 156 -14.36 8.92 -23.56
CA GLN A 156 -13.89 9.55 -24.80
C GLN A 156 -12.60 8.90 -25.32
N GLN A 157 -11.76 8.37 -24.44
CA GLN A 157 -10.57 7.58 -24.79
C GLN A 157 -10.89 6.10 -25.12
N GLY A 158 -12.17 5.73 -25.20
CA GLY A 158 -12.61 4.40 -25.65
C GLY A 158 -12.78 3.35 -24.56
N ALA A 159 -12.75 3.73 -23.28
CA ALA A 159 -13.08 2.83 -22.18
C ALA A 159 -14.60 2.54 -22.10
N VAL A 160 -14.95 1.31 -21.77
CA VAL A 160 -16.33 0.86 -21.52
C VAL A 160 -16.51 0.68 -20.02
N PHE A 161 -17.43 1.41 -19.42
CA PHE A 161 -17.71 1.29 -17.99
C PHE A 161 -18.84 0.30 -17.71
N VAL A 162 -18.63 -0.55 -16.71
CA VAL A 162 -19.69 -1.28 -16.01
C VAL A 162 -19.89 -0.56 -14.69
N ASP A 163 -20.96 0.22 -14.60
CA ASP A 163 -21.18 1.12 -13.47
C ASP A 163 -21.86 0.40 -12.30
N ASN A 164 -21.62 0.90 -11.09
CA ASN A 164 -22.18 0.43 -9.83
C ASN A 164 -22.04 -1.09 -9.61
N VAL A 165 -20.85 -1.62 -9.87
CA VAL A 165 -20.54 -3.04 -9.61
C VAL A 165 -20.35 -3.26 -8.12
N ASN A 166 -20.74 -4.45 -7.65
CA ASN A 166 -20.64 -4.84 -6.25
C ASN A 166 -19.56 -5.91 -6.05
N ILE A 167 -18.72 -5.74 -5.03
CA ILE A 167 -17.78 -6.76 -4.58
C ILE A 167 -18.35 -7.38 -3.30
N ALA A 168 -18.46 -8.72 -3.27
CA ALA A 168 -18.98 -9.40 -2.09
C ALA A 168 -18.07 -9.18 -0.86
N ASN A 169 -18.70 -8.99 0.31
CA ASN A 169 -18.04 -8.75 1.60
C ASN A 169 -17.16 -7.49 1.64
N LEU A 170 -17.41 -6.49 0.78
CA LEU A 170 -16.56 -5.30 0.69
C LEU A 170 -16.51 -4.50 2.00
N ASP A 171 -17.62 -4.42 2.71
CA ASP A 171 -17.72 -3.83 4.06
C ASP A 171 -16.77 -4.52 5.05
N ILE A 172 -16.74 -5.86 5.05
CA ILE A 172 -15.84 -6.64 5.91
C ILE A 172 -14.38 -6.50 5.46
N ILE A 173 -14.12 -6.51 4.14
CA ILE A 173 -12.77 -6.37 3.57
C ILE A 173 -12.14 -5.02 3.96
N LEU A 174 -12.94 -3.94 3.96
CA LEU A 174 -12.48 -2.60 4.27
C LEU A 174 -12.35 -2.35 5.78
N ASP A 175 -13.02 -3.14 6.61
CA ASP A 175 -12.89 -3.05 8.06
C ASP A 175 -11.65 -3.81 8.54
N PHE A 176 -10.71 -3.07 9.12
CA PHE A 176 -9.42 -3.60 9.59
C PHE A 176 -9.56 -4.66 10.69
N ASN A 177 -10.61 -4.58 11.52
CA ASN A 177 -10.85 -5.52 12.60
C ASN A 177 -11.70 -6.71 12.13
N LEU A 178 -12.81 -6.47 11.43
CA LEU A 178 -13.74 -7.53 11.01
C LEU A 178 -13.12 -8.46 9.96
N SER A 179 -12.22 -7.95 9.12
CA SER A 179 -11.45 -8.78 8.19
C SER A 179 -10.45 -9.71 8.88
N GLY A 180 -10.07 -9.41 10.13
CA GLY A 180 -8.94 -10.03 10.83
C GLY A 180 -7.58 -9.43 10.45
N GLU A 181 -7.54 -8.36 9.65
CA GLU A 181 -6.29 -7.71 9.22
C GLU A 181 -5.50 -7.18 10.43
N ALA A 182 -6.17 -6.58 11.41
CA ALA A 182 -5.54 -6.09 12.64
C ALA A 182 -4.75 -7.18 13.38
N ILE A 183 -5.38 -8.35 13.59
CA ILE A 183 -4.78 -9.49 14.29
C ILE A 183 -3.58 -10.02 13.48
N ALA A 184 -3.77 -10.21 12.17
CA ALA A 184 -2.71 -10.70 11.30
C ALA A 184 -1.50 -9.76 11.27
N VAL A 185 -1.73 -8.45 11.14
CA VAL A 185 -0.69 -7.43 11.08
C VAL A 185 0.10 -7.38 12.39
N LEU A 186 -0.54 -7.40 13.56
CA LEU A 186 0.19 -7.37 14.84
C LEU A 186 1.11 -8.57 15.01
N ALA A 187 0.62 -9.76 14.67
CA ALA A 187 1.39 -11.00 14.76
C ALA A 187 2.56 -11.03 13.76
N GLU A 188 2.28 -10.70 12.49
CA GLU A 188 3.29 -10.70 11.42
C GLU A 188 4.33 -9.57 11.65
N PHE A 189 3.93 -8.43 12.22
CA PHE A 189 4.83 -7.29 12.54
C PHE A 189 5.87 -7.66 13.58
N LYS A 190 5.47 -8.22 14.73
CA LYS A 190 6.43 -8.63 15.77
C LYS A 190 7.48 -9.58 15.20
N ILE A 191 7.03 -10.58 14.44
CA ILE A 191 7.90 -11.61 13.85
C ILE A 191 8.83 -11.00 12.81
N ALA A 192 8.29 -10.25 11.85
CA ALA A 192 9.04 -9.70 10.73
C ALA A 192 10.05 -8.63 11.19
N LEU A 193 9.63 -7.71 12.07
CA LEU A 193 10.52 -6.68 12.60
C LEU A 193 11.66 -7.30 13.40
N SER A 194 11.36 -8.28 14.26
CA SER A 194 12.40 -8.95 15.06
C SER A 194 13.38 -9.73 14.19
N ALA A 195 12.93 -10.31 13.06
CA ALA A 195 13.83 -10.94 12.10
C ALA A 195 14.75 -9.90 11.44
N TYR A 196 14.18 -8.79 10.96
CA TYR A 196 14.93 -7.69 10.34
C TYR A 196 15.99 -7.09 11.28
N LEU A 197 15.63 -6.76 12.53
CA LEU A 197 16.53 -6.13 13.49
C LEU A 197 17.73 -7.03 13.87
N LYS A 198 17.56 -8.35 13.79
CA LYS A 198 18.66 -9.31 14.02
C LYS A 198 19.70 -9.31 12.88
N GLU A 199 19.30 -8.93 11.68
CA GLU A 199 20.19 -8.87 10.51
C GLU A 199 21.04 -7.59 10.45
N LEU A 200 20.66 -6.55 11.20
CA LEU A 200 21.40 -5.28 11.22
C LEU A 200 22.83 -5.48 11.72
N VAL A 201 23.80 -4.92 11.00
CA VAL A 201 25.22 -5.01 11.40
C VAL A 201 25.46 -4.24 12.69
N ASP A 202 24.93 -3.02 12.76
CA ASP A 202 25.06 -2.12 13.92
C ASP A 202 23.68 -1.55 14.28
N SER A 203 23.22 -1.82 15.50
CA SER A 203 21.93 -1.36 16.01
C SER A 203 21.87 -1.50 17.52
N PRO A 204 21.36 -0.50 18.25
CA PRO A 204 21.12 -0.58 19.70
C PRO A 204 19.87 -1.41 20.06
N VAL A 205 19.06 -1.79 19.07
CA VAL A 205 17.83 -2.58 19.24
C VAL A 205 17.86 -3.83 18.38
N ARG A 206 17.39 -4.97 18.93
CA ARG A 206 17.42 -6.30 18.30
C ARG A 206 16.07 -7.01 18.31
N SER A 207 15.05 -6.40 18.91
CA SER A 207 13.69 -6.90 19.02
C SER A 207 12.68 -5.75 19.09
N LEU A 208 11.38 -6.06 18.96
CA LEU A 208 10.33 -5.09 19.23
C LEU A 208 10.32 -4.63 20.70
N GLU A 209 10.62 -5.53 21.65
CA GLU A 209 10.80 -5.18 23.06
C GLU A 209 11.92 -4.13 23.26
N ASP A 210 13.06 -4.28 22.59
CA ASP A 210 14.15 -3.30 22.68
C ASP A 210 13.71 -1.92 22.17
N VAL A 211 12.89 -1.87 21.09
CA VAL A 211 12.32 -0.62 20.57
C VAL A 211 11.37 0.02 21.60
N ILE A 212 10.50 -0.77 22.23
CA ILE A 212 9.59 -0.28 23.28
C ILE A 212 10.38 0.31 24.45
N ILE A 213 11.43 -0.38 24.90
CA ILE A 213 12.31 0.06 25.98
C ILE A 213 13.08 1.33 25.56
N PHE A 214 13.56 1.40 24.32
CA PHE A 214 14.21 2.60 23.79
C PHE A 214 13.27 3.81 23.87
N ASN A 215 12.02 3.65 23.41
CA ASN A 215 11.02 4.72 23.46
C ASN A 215 10.74 5.16 24.90
N GLN A 216 10.59 4.21 25.84
CA GLN A 216 10.36 4.51 27.25
C GLN A 216 11.53 5.24 27.91
N LYS A 217 12.78 4.96 27.48
CA LYS A 217 13.98 5.66 27.94
C LYS A 217 14.15 7.04 27.30
N ASN A 218 13.49 7.31 26.17
CA ASN A 218 13.59 8.55 25.41
C ASN A 218 12.19 9.17 25.13
N PRO A 219 11.34 9.37 26.15
CA PRO A 219 9.92 9.69 25.95
C PRO A 219 9.66 11.06 25.32
N GLU A 220 10.56 12.03 25.52
CA GLU A 220 10.48 13.35 24.89
C GLU A 220 10.89 13.30 23.42
N LEU A 221 11.95 12.53 23.09
CA LEU A 221 12.42 12.34 21.72
C LEU A 221 11.38 11.63 20.86
N GLU A 222 10.78 10.56 21.40
CA GLU A 222 9.80 9.73 20.71
C GLU A 222 8.35 10.23 20.91
N MET A 223 8.18 11.38 21.54
CA MET A 223 6.88 12.05 21.73
C MET A 223 5.80 11.14 22.34
N LEU A 224 6.18 10.26 23.27
CA LEU A 224 5.28 9.25 23.84
C LEU A 224 4.05 9.85 24.53
N LYS A 225 4.15 11.09 25.02
CA LYS A 225 3.03 11.81 25.61
C LYS A 225 1.94 12.14 24.60
N ASP A 226 2.32 12.44 23.37
CA ASP A 226 1.41 12.93 22.34
C ASP A 226 0.83 11.77 21.50
N PHE A 227 1.62 10.72 21.25
CA PHE A 227 1.25 9.65 20.32
C PHE A 227 1.26 8.22 20.91
N GLY A 228 1.94 8.01 22.05
CA GLY A 228 2.07 6.69 22.65
C GLY A 228 2.79 5.67 21.77
N GLN A 229 2.57 4.38 22.05
CA GLN A 229 3.14 3.26 21.27
C GLN A 229 2.27 1.99 21.40
N ASP A 230 0.95 2.15 21.47
CA ASP A 230 0.01 1.08 21.81
C ASP A 230 0.06 -0.10 20.82
N ILE A 231 0.33 0.17 19.54
CA ILE A 231 0.50 -0.87 18.52
C ILE A 231 1.73 -1.73 18.81
N PHE A 232 2.83 -1.13 19.28
CA PHE A 232 4.04 -1.88 19.64
C PHE A 232 3.77 -2.77 20.86
N LEU A 233 3.09 -2.22 21.87
CA LEU A 233 2.70 -2.99 23.06
C LEU A 233 1.75 -4.14 22.71
N ALA A 234 0.75 -3.88 21.86
CA ALA A 234 -0.20 -4.89 21.41
C ALA A 234 0.48 -6.00 20.59
N ALA A 235 1.38 -5.64 19.67
CA ALA A 235 2.14 -6.61 18.88
C ALA A 235 3.09 -7.42 19.77
N GLU A 236 3.79 -6.79 20.73
CA GLU A 236 4.68 -7.48 21.65
C GLU A 236 3.94 -8.49 22.55
N ALA A 237 2.67 -8.24 22.88
CA ALA A 237 1.86 -9.19 23.64
C ALA A 237 1.49 -10.48 22.87
N ILE A 238 1.69 -10.52 21.54
CA ILE A 238 1.41 -11.71 20.72
C ILE A 238 2.54 -12.75 20.87
N ASN A 239 2.14 -14.00 21.16
CA ASN A 239 3.04 -15.14 21.34
C ASN A 239 3.16 -16.01 20.07
N GLY A 240 3.41 -15.37 18.94
CA GLY A 240 3.52 -16.04 17.63
C GLY A 240 2.17 -16.22 16.94
N ILE A 241 2.12 -17.14 15.96
CA ILE A 241 0.92 -17.40 15.16
C ILE A 241 0.20 -18.62 15.74
N GLU A 242 -0.81 -18.38 16.59
CA GLU A 242 -1.64 -19.42 17.21
C GLU A 242 -2.99 -19.54 16.51
N GLU A 243 -3.98 -20.18 17.13
CA GLU A 243 -5.28 -20.46 16.51
C GLU A 243 -6.03 -19.18 16.09
N THR A 244 -5.98 -18.13 16.92
CA THR A 244 -6.63 -16.84 16.64
C THR A 244 -6.03 -16.18 15.39
N GLU A 245 -4.70 -16.10 15.32
CA GLU A 245 -3.98 -15.51 14.19
C GLU A 245 -4.15 -16.36 12.94
N LEU A 246 -4.08 -17.70 13.05
CA LEU A 246 -4.35 -18.61 11.93
C LEU A 246 -5.75 -18.41 11.36
N ASN A 247 -6.76 -18.23 12.21
CA ASN A 247 -8.13 -17.99 11.78
C ASN A 247 -8.28 -16.62 11.10
N ALA A 248 -7.61 -15.58 11.61
CA ALA A 248 -7.55 -14.27 10.94
C ALA A 248 -6.92 -14.38 9.55
N LEU A 249 -5.77 -15.06 9.42
CA LEU A 249 -5.08 -15.27 8.15
C LEU A 249 -5.92 -16.07 7.13
N ARG A 250 -6.65 -17.09 7.60
CA ARG A 250 -7.61 -17.85 6.78
C ARG A 250 -8.77 -16.98 6.34
N ASN A 251 -9.28 -16.11 7.21
CA ASN A 251 -10.37 -15.19 6.89
C ASN A 251 -9.96 -14.19 5.81
N LEU A 252 -8.77 -13.59 5.91
CA LEU A 252 -8.23 -12.69 4.87
C LEU A 252 -8.12 -13.38 3.50
N SER A 253 -7.63 -14.62 3.50
CA SER A 253 -7.51 -15.43 2.28
C SER A 253 -8.89 -15.75 1.69
N ARG A 254 -9.87 -16.09 2.53
CA ARG A 254 -11.26 -16.34 2.14
C ARG A 254 -11.90 -15.08 1.56
N LEU A 255 -11.81 -13.94 2.24
CA LEU A 255 -12.37 -12.66 1.80
C LEU A 255 -11.77 -12.21 0.46
N THR A 256 -10.46 -12.40 0.26
CA THR A 256 -9.82 -12.14 -1.04
C THR A 256 -10.39 -13.02 -2.16
N LYS A 257 -10.53 -14.33 -1.88
CA LYS A 257 -11.04 -15.31 -2.85
C LYS A 257 -12.51 -15.08 -3.19
N GLU A 258 -13.34 -14.82 -2.18
CA GLU A 258 -14.80 -14.68 -2.31
C GLU A 258 -15.24 -13.27 -2.71
N GLY A 259 -14.40 -12.26 -2.46
CA GLY A 259 -14.59 -10.88 -2.88
C GLY A 259 -13.95 -10.59 -4.24
N TYR A 260 -12.83 -9.86 -4.26
CA TYR A 260 -12.24 -9.32 -5.48
C TYR A 260 -11.89 -10.40 -6.53
N VAL A 261 -11.29 -11.52 -6.14
CA VAL A 261 -10.89 -12.56 -7.10
C VAL A 261 -12.09 -13.21 -7.77
N LYS A 262 -13.17 -13.46 -7.03
CA LYS A 262 -14.42 -13.98 -7.59
C LYS A 262 -15.11 -12.96 -8.49
N PHE A 263 -15.05 -11.68 -8.15
CA PHE A 263 -15.59 -10.60 -8.97
C PHE A 263 -14.86 -10.47 -10.32
N MET A 264 -13.54 -10.65 -10.34
CA MET A 264 -12.71 -10.49 -11.55
C MET A 264 -12.74 -11.69 -12.51
N LYS A 265 -13.34 -12.82 -12.13
CA LYS A 265 -13.46 -14.05 -12.95
C LYS A 265 -14.84 -14.17 -13.57
#